data_AF-A0A7C1GES9-F1
#
_entry.id   AF-A0A7C1GES9-F1
#
_cell.length_a   1.000
_cell.length_b   1.000
_cell.length_c   1.000
_cell.angle_alpha   90.00
_cell.angle_beta   90.00
_cell.angle_gamma   90.00
#
_symmetry.space_group_name_H-M   'P 1'
#
loop_
_entity.id
_entity.type
_entity.pdbx_description
1 polymer ?
#
loop_
_entity_poly.entity_id
_entity_poly.type
_entity_poly.pdbx_seq_one_letter_code
_entity_poly.pdbx_strand_id
1 'polypeptide(L)'
;MWCLPIGFAESGEDVAQAALRELREEAGLVGEIVRLIDVDTVESEFYGSLAVVTYEVRSTGGDLNPGDDAADARYFPIADMPELAWSSNTKAVQLYREMYRDTWAMQDSFRQFFSEPFPGDLASWSPKKQRALLSDMLVKIIEKERDEITRAWMDAMKSGIPTLLPHLALLEGVHRLILGCVKGSLQGSRTGFESAPFLSSGHDLAHQGVPLPDMLNALALSRKSIWMHVLGKKILSSPLEIYIALELNNRIIFLYDRVNFFLTSGYMESVHEQVS
;
A
#
# COMPACT_ATOMS: atom_id res chain seq x y z
N MET A 1 4.87 8.35 -37.86
CA MET A 1 4.56 7.17 -37.02
C MET A 1 5.73 7.00 -36.05
N TRP A 2 5.49 6.61 -34.81
CA TRP A 2 6.57 6.48 -33.81
C TRP A 2 6.96 5.02 -33.62
N CYS A 3 8.14 4.79 -33.08
CA CYS A 3 8.56 3.46 -32.69
C CYS A 3 9.57 3.47 -31.54
N LEU A 4 9.73 2.31 -30.91
CA LEU A 4 10.85 2.03 -30.03
C LEU A 4 12.08 1.75 -30.89
N PRO A 5 13.31 2.05 -30.40
CA PRO A 5 14.52 1.71 -31.12
C PRO A 5 14.59 0.21 -31.42
N ILE A 6 14.86 -0.14 -32.68
CA ILE A 6 14.82 -1.52 -33.17
C ILE A 6 15.70 -1.71 -34.40
N GLY A 7 16.41 -2.83 -34.46
CA GLY A 7 17.11 -3.22 -35.66
C GLY A 7 17.49 -4.69 -35.65
N PHE A 8 18.19 -5.12 -36.70
CA PHE A 8 18.61 -6.49 -36.84
C PHE A 8 19.90 -6.72 -36.05
N ALA A 9 19.96 -7.84 -35.33
CA ALA A 9 21.22 -8.32 -34.78
C ALA A 9 22.16 -8.75 -35.93
N GLU A 10 23.42 -8.32 -35.86
CA GLU A 10 24.43 -8.73 -36.83
C GLU A 10 24.90 -10.18 -36.58
N SER A 11 25.55 -10.77 -37.58
CA SER A 11 26.04 -12.15 -37.48
C SER A 11 27.09 -12.30 -36.36
N GLY A 12 26.75 -13.08 -35.33
CA GLY A 12 27.61 -13.31 -34.17
C GLY A 12 27.48 -12.25 -33.07
N GLU A 13 26.60 -11.27 -33.26
CA GLU A 13 26.24 -10.27 -32.25
C GLU A 13 25.26 -10.87 -31.22
N ASP A 14 25.48 -10.57 -29.94
CA ASP A 14 24.52 -10.89 -28.90
C ASP A 14 23.28 -9.99 -29.04
N VAL A 15 22.08 -10.57 -28.98
CA VAL A 15 20.82 -9.84 -29.21
C VAL A 15 20.59 -8.69 -28.24
N ALA A 16 21.12 -8.76 -27.01
CA ALA A 16 21.02 -7.66 -26.06
C ALA A 16 22.03 -6.54 -26.40
N GLN A 17 23.20 -6.88 -26.94
CA GLN A 17 24.15 -5.89 -27.46
C GLN A 17 23.63 -5.20 -28.72
N ALA A 18 22.98 -5.94 -29.63
CA ALA A 18 22.29 -5.36 -30.77
C ALA A 18 21.27 -4.31 -30.32
N ALA A 19 20.40 -4.64 -29.36
CA ALA A 19 19.41 -3.68 -28.83
C ALA A 19 20.05 -2.41 -28.23
N LEU A 20 21.20 -2.51 -27.56
CA LEU A 20 21.93 -1.35 -27.03
C LEU A 20 22.62 -0.53 -28.12
N ARG A 21 23.12 -1.19 -29.18
CA ARG A 21 23.68 -0.52 -30.36
C ARG A 21 22.60 0.27 -31.09
N GLU A 22 21.46 -0.35 -31.39
CA GLU A 22 20.33 0.30 -32.07
C GLU A 22 19.77 1.48 -31.24
N LEU A 23 19.65 1.32 -29.90
CA LEU A 23 19.27 2.43 -29.01
C LEU A 23 20.22 3.64 -29.15
N ARG A 24 21.51 3.38 -29.34
CA ARG A 24 22.52 4.44 -29.53
C ARG A 24 22.46 5.04 -30.92
N GLU A 25 22.30 4.22 -31.95
CA GLU A 25 22.27 4.65 -33.35
C GLU A 25 21.01 5.45 -33.68
N GLU A 26 19.84 4.98 -33.24
CA GLU A 26 18.54 5.57 -33.59
C GLU A 26 18.09 6.69 -32.63
N ALA A 27 18.57 6.69 -31.38
CA ALA A 27 18.14 7.66 -30.36
C ALA A 27 19.27 8.39 -29.62
N GLY A 28 20.54 8.10 -29.91
CA GLY A 28 21.69 8.76 -29.29
C GLY A 28 21.94 8.38 -27.82
N LEU A 29 21.19 7.40 -27.29
CA LEU A 29 21.21 7.03 -25.87
C LEU A 29 22.13 5.84 -25.59
N VAL A 30 22.72 5.85 -24.40
CA VAL A 30 23.49 4.72 -23.87
C VAL A 30 22.79 4.22 -22.62
N GLY A 31 22.75 2.90 -22.45
CA GLY A 31 22.07 2.30 -21.31
C GLY A 31 22.53 0.91 -20.95
N GLU A 32 21.90 0.37 -19.92
CA GLU A 32 22.12 -0.98 -19.40
C GLU A 32 20.81 -1.76 -19.44
N ILE A 33 20.88 -3.01 -19.89
CA ILE A 33 19.74 -3.92 -19.93
C ILE A 33 19.29 -4.20 -18.49
N VAL A 34 18.04 -3.88 -18.19
CA VAL A 34 17.41 -4.21 -16.92
C VAL A 34 16.86 -5.63 -16.95
N ARG A 35 16.13 -5.98 -18.02
CA ARG A 35 15.49 -7.29 -18.22
C ARG A 35 14.99 -7.47 -19.64
N LEU A 36 14.71 -8.71 -20.00
CA LEU A 36 13.89 -9.07 -21.16
C LEU A 36 12.40 -8.78 -20.86
N ILE A 37 11.70 -8.15 -21.79
CA ILE A 37 10.26 -7.87 -21.70
C ILE A 37 9.46 -8.91 -22.48
N ASP A 38 9.85 -9.19 -23.72
CA ASP A 38 9.10 -10.09 -24.60
C ASP A 38 9.99 -10.69 -25.69
N VAL A 39 9.57 -11.86 -26.20
CA VAL A 39 10.05 -12.45 -27.44
C VAL A 39 8.83 -12.75 -28.29
N ASP A 40 8.66 -12.01 -29.37
CA ASP A 40 7.50 -12.11 -30.26
C ASP A 40 7.90 -12.62 -31.64
N THR A 41 6.93 -13.19 -32.36
CA THR A 41 7.11 -13.56 -33.76
C THR A 41 6.25 -12.66 -34.62
N VAL A 42 6.87 -11.92 -35.54
CA VAL A 42 6.20 -11.03 -36.48
C VAL A 42 6.42 -11.53 -37.90
N GLU A 43 5.33 -11.68 -38.66
CA GLU A 43 5.41 -12.03 -40.06
C GLU A 43 5.74 -10.80 -40.91
N SER A 44 6.83 -10.87 -41.68
CA SER A 44 7.23 -9.87 -42.65
C SER A 44 7.05 -10.41 -44.06
N GLU A 45 6.42 -9.63 -44.94
CA GLU A 45 6.30 -10.00 -46.36
C GLU A 45 7.66 -10.16 -47.06
N PHE A 46 8.69 -9.45 -46.60
CA PHE A 46 10.02 -9.46 -47.19
C PHE A 46 10.98 -10.45 -46.54
N TYR A 47 10.88 -10.63 -45.22
CA TYR A 47 11.85 -11.42 -44.45
C TYR A 47 11.27 -12.73 -43.89
N GLY A 48 9.98 -13.00 -44.11
CA GLY A 48 9.27 -14.12 -43.48
C GLY A 48 9.07 -13.90 -41.98
N SER A 49 9.02 -14.98 -41.20
CA SER A 49 8.86 -14.91 -39.75
C SER A 49 10.11 -14.33 -39.07
N LEU A 50 9.96 -13.18 -38.43
CA LEU A 50 11.00 -12.50 -37.66
C LEU A 50 10.76 -12.70 -36.15
N ALA A 51 11.82 -13.00 -35.41
CA ALA A 51 11.79 -12.96 -33.96
C ALA A 51 12.15 -11.54 -33.48
N VAL A 52 11.25 -10.90 -32.74
CA VAL A 52 11.46 -9.59 -32.14
C VAL A 52 11.71 -9.77 -30.65
N VAL A 53 12.93 -9.46 -30.21
CA VAL A 53 13.35 -9.57 -28.80
C VAL A 53 13.38 -8.17 -28.20
N THR A 54 12.53 -7.90 -27.20
CA THR A 54 12.40 -6.57 -26.62
C THR A 54 12.96 -6.52 -25.20
N TYR A 55 13.80 -5.53 -24.92
CA TYR A 55 14.42 -5.32 -23.61
C TYR A 55 13.96 -4.02 -22.95
N GLU A 56 13.89 -4.03 -21.62
CA GLU A 56 13.87 -2.81 -20.83
C GLU A 56 15.30 -2.33 -20.65
N VAL A 57 15.58 -1.09 -21.06
CA VAL A 57 16.89 -0.46 -20.91
C VAL A 57 16.80 0.72 -19.95
N ARG A 58 17.71 0.77 -18.98
CA ARG A 58 17.92 1.95 -18.15
C ARG A 58 18.94 2.85 -18.84
N SER A 59 18.55 4.07 -19.20
CA SER A 59 19.49 5.05 -19.71
C SER A 59 20.53 5.41 -18.64
N THR A 60 21.81 5.35 -19.01
CA THR A 60 22.97 5.70 -18.18
C THR A 60 23.77 6.86 -18.75
N GLY A 61 23.45 7.32 -19.96
CA GLY A 61 24.08 8.48 -20.60
C GLY A 61 23.64 8.64 -22.05
N GLY A 62 24.39 9.47 -22.79
CA GLY A 62 24.03 9.89 -24.14
C GLY A 62 23.10 11.10 -24.16
N ASP A 63 22.93 11.68 -25.34
CA ASP A 63 22.06 12.82 -25.58
C ASP A 63 20.97 12.38 -26.55
N LEU A 64 19.71 12.60 -26.17
CA LEU A 64 18.57 12.21 -27.00
C LEU A 64 18.62 12.96 -28.34
N ASN A 65 18.87 12.24 -29.42
CA ASN A 65 18.93 12.77 -30.77
C ASN A 65 18.51 11.69 -31.76
N PRO A 66 17.70 12.00 -32.79
CA PRO A 66 17.34 11.03 -33.81
C PRO A 66 18.56 10.55 -34.60
N GLY A 67 18.57 9.25 -34.93
CA GLY A 67 19.47 8.67 -35.92
C GLY A 67 19.13 9.10 -37.34
N ASP A 68 19.91 8.61 -38.31
CA ASP A 68 19.78 9.01 -39.73
C ASP A 68 18.47 8.54 -40.38
N ASP A 69 17.81 7.55 -39.79
CA ASP A 69 16.55 6.94 -40.23
C ASP A 69 15.30 7.47 -39.50
N ALA A 70 15.49 8.39 -38.55
CA ALA A 70 14.43 9.01 -37.77
C ALA A 70 14.35 10.52 -38.01
N ALA A 71 13.12 11.06 -38.09
CA ALA A 71 12.91 12.50 -38.18
C ALA A 71 13.00 13.22 -36.82
N ASP A 72 12.78 12.48 -35.71
CA ASP A 72 12.70 13.02 -34.35
C ASP A 72 12.88 11.90 -33.31
N ALA A 73 13.34 12.24 -32.10
CA ALA A 73 13.51 11.33 -30.97
C ALA A 73 12.96 11.99 -29.70
N ARG A 74 12.02 11.31 -29.01
CA ARG A 74 11.29 11.89 -27.86
C ARG A 74 11.01 10.89 -26.76
N TYR A 75 10.97 11.39 -25.53
CA TYR A 75 10.33 10.69 -24.41
C TYR A 75 8.83 10.97 -24.39
N PHE A 76 8.06 9.93 -24.12
CA PHE A 76 6.61 10.01 -23.95
C PHE A 76 6.22 9.49 -22.55
N PRO A 77 5.23 10.10 -21.88
CA PRO A 77 4.67 9.51 -20.67
C PRO A 77 4.09 8.13 -20.98
N ILE A 78 4.37 7.12 -20.13
CA ILE A 78 3.89 5.75 -20.36
C ILE A 78 2.36 5.62 -20.39
N ALA A 79 1.66 6.56 -19.77
CA ALA A 79 0.20 6.66 -19.77
C ALA A 79 -0.36 7.37 -21.01
N ASP A 80 0.47 8.07 -21.78
CA ASP A 80 0.12 8.89 -22.94
C ASP A 80 1.09 8.62 -24.10
N MET A 81 1.15 7.35 -24.51
CA MET A 81 2.01 6.89 -25.59
C MET A 81 1.40 7.20 -26.96
N PRO A 82 2.20 7.61 -27.96
CA PRO A 82 1.72 7.79 -29.32
C PRO A 82 1.41 6.43 -29.97
N GLU A 83 0.72 6.47 -31.10
CA GLU A 83 0.55 5.29 -31.94
C GLU A 83 1.91 4.80 -32.48
N LEU A 84 2.17 3.51 -32.28
CA LEU A 84 3.43 2.86 -32.63
C LEU A 84 3.31 2.11 -33.96
N ALA A 85 4.37 2.12 -34.74
CA ALA A 85 4.38 1.58 -36.08
C ALA A 85 4.23 0.05 -36.14
N TRP A 86 4.61 -0.64 -35.07
CA TRP A 86 4.65 -2.10 -35.02
C TRP A 86 3.82 -2.64 -33.87
N SER A 87 3.12 -3.75 -34.14
CA SER A 87 2.30 -4.46 -33.14
C SER A 87 3.16 -5.03 -32.01
N SER A 88 4.37 -5.51 -32.31
CA SER A 88 5.36 -5.97 -31.33
C SER A 88 5.72 -4.88 -30.32
N ASN A 89 5.96 -3.65 -30.78
CA ASN A 89 6.22 -2.51 -29.90
C ASN A 89 5.02 -2.22 -28.99
N THR A 90 3.81 -2.25 -29.55
CA THR A 90 2.58 -2.02 -28.78
C THR A 90 2.39 -3.09 -27.70
N LYS A 91 2.61 -4.37 -28.05
CA LYS A 91 2.57 -5.51 -27.11
C LYS A 91 3.62 -5.38 -26.02
N ALA A 92 4.86 -5.04 -26.37
CA ALA A 92 5.95 -4.86 -25.41
C ALA A 92 5.65 -3.73 -24.40
N VAL A 93 5.13 -2.59 -24.87
CA VAL A 93 4.70 -1.49 -23.99
C VAL A 93 3.55 -1.92 -23.08
N GLN A 94 2.60 -2.73 -23.57
CA GLN A 94 1.54 -3.28 -22.73
C GLN A 94 2.11 -4.18 -21.64
N LEU A 95 2.96 -5.14 -21.98
CA LEU A 95 3.62 -6.03 -21.01
C LEU A 95 4.41 -5.25 -19.97
N TYR A 96 5.17 -4.23 -20.39
CA TYR A 96 5.86 -3.31 -19.50
C TYR A 96 4.90 -2.64 -18.49
N ARG A 97 3.75 -2.14 -18.96
CA ARG A 97 2.73 -1.55 -18.09
C ARG A 97 2.15 -2.56 -17.11
N GLU A 98 1.96 -3.81 -17.52
CA GLU A 98 1.46 -4.87 -16.63
C GLU A 98 2.46 -5.21 -15.54
N MET A 99 3.74 -5.30 -15.88
CA MET A 99 4.82 -5.59 -14.94
C MET A 99 4.96 -4.54 -13.84
N TYR A 100 4.73 -3.26 -14.18
CA TYR A 100 4.85 -2.14 -13.24
C TYR A 100 3.51 -1.67 -12.66
N ARG A 101 2.37 -2.23 -13.11
CA ARG A 101 1.01 -1.83 -12.70
C ARG A 101 0.89 -1.73 -11.19
N ASP A 102 1.28 -2.80 -10.50
CA ASP A 102 1.15 -2.88 -9.06
C ASP A 102 2.04 -1.85 -8.37
N THR A 103 3.31 -1.75 -8.80
CA THR A 103 4.28 -0.77 -8.28
C THR A 103 3.80 0.67 -8.42
N TRP A 104 3.29 1.05 -9.58
CA TRP A 104 2.74 2.40 -9.79
C TRP A 104 1.47 2.62 -8.99
N ALA A 105 0.58 1.63 -8.91
CA ALA A 105 -0.60 1.72 -8.04
C ALA A 105 -0.21 1.92 -6.57
N MET A 106 0.89 1.31 -6.09
CA MET A 106 1.43 1.57 -4.75
C MET A 106 1.90 3.02 -4.60
N GLN A 107 2.65 3.53 -5.58
CA GLN A 107 3.18 4.91 -5.56
C GLN A 107 2.06 5.95 -5.60
N ASP A 108 1.05 5.72 -6.43
CA ASP A 108 -0.11 6.60 -6.55
C ASP A 108 -0.95 6.58 -5.27
N SER A 109 -1.16 5.40 -4.68
CA SER A 109 -1.82 5.27 -3.36
C SER A 109 -1.08 6.08 -2.31
N PHE A 110 0.26 5.98 -2.27
CA PHE A 110 1.07 6.76 -1.33
C PHE A 110 0.90 8.27 -1.53
N ARG A 111 0.94 8.76 -2.78
CA ARG A 111 0.75 10.20 -3.09
C ARG A 111 -0.64 10.71 -2.68
N GLN A 112 -1.66 9.85 -2.70
CA GLN A 112 -3.00 10.22 -2.23
C GLN A 112 -3.04 10.44 -0.72
N PHE A 113 -2.31 9.65 0.05
CA PHE A 113 -2.29 9.75 1.51
C PHE A 113 -1.24 10.74 2.04
N PHE A 114 -0.17 10.99 1.29
CA PHE A 114 0.97 11.80 1.72
C PHE A 114 1.33 12.88 0.70
N SER A 115 1.52 14.11 1.20
CA SER A 115 2.08 15.23 0.41
C SER A 115 3.58 15.08 0.13
N GLU A 116 4.23 14.08 0.73
CA GLU A 116 5.65 13.80 0.58
C GLU A 116 5.90 12.96 -0.69
N PRO A 117 7.05 13.14 -1.37
CA PRO A 117 7.43 12.29 -2.49
C PRO A 117 7.60 10.84 -2.04
N PHE A 118 7.21 9.90 -2.90
CA PHE A 118 7.45 8.48 -2.66
C PHE A 118 8.96 8.23 -2.50
N PRO A 119 9.42 7.56 -1.43
CA PRO A 119 10.85 7.43 -1.13
C PRO A 119 11.57 6.42 -2.05
N GLY A 120 11.86 6.82 -3.29
CA GLY A 120 12.68 6.04 -4.24
C GLY A 120 11.99 4.79 -4.79
N ASP A 121 12.75 3.92 -5.45
CA ASP A 121 12.21 2.76 -6.15
C ASP A 121 11.82 1.63 -5.19
N LEU A 122 10.52 1.32 -5.10
CA LEU A 122 9.94 0.23 -4.31
C LEU A 122 10.55 -1.13 -4.65
N ALA A 123 10.92 -1.35 -5.92
CA ALA A 123 11.52 -2.59 -6.38
C ALA A 123 12.93 -2.82 -5.82
N SER A 124 13.61 -1.74 -5.40
CA SER A 124 14.95 -1.81 -4.79
C SER A 124 14.93 -2.05 -3.27
N TRP A 125 13.75 -2.06 -2.65
CA TRP A 125 13.62 -2.08 -1.19
C TRP A 125 13.63 -3.48 -0.58
N SER A 126 14.26 -3.61 0.59
CA SER A 126 14.17 -4.84 1.37
C SER A 126 12.76 -5.03 1.99
N PRO A 127 12.31 -6.27 2.23
CA PRO A 127 11.02 -6.55 2.87
C PRO A 127 10.83 -5.83 4.21
N LYS A 128 11.92 -5.63 4.96
CA LYS A 128 11.91 -4.90 6.24
C LYS A 128 11.58 -3.41 6.03
N LYS A 129 12.16 -2.79 5.00
CA LYS A 129 11.93 -1.37 4.67
C LYS A 129 10.51 -1.14 4.16
N GLN A 130 9.98 -2.07 3.38
CA GLN A 130 8.58 -2.07 2.95
C GLN A 130 7.63 -2.15 4.16
N ARG A 131 7.83 -3.09 5.09
CA ARG A 131 7.01 -3.20 6.31
C ARG A 131 7.06 -1.95 7.21
N ALA A 132 8.22 -1.32 7.33
CA ALA A 132 8.37 -0.08 8.09
C ALA A 132 7.53 1.04 7.48
N LEU A 133 7.65 1.26 6.16
CA LEU A 133 6.83 2.24 5.45
C LEU A 133 5.33 1.98 5.64
N LEU A 134 4.88 0.73 5.45
CA LEU A 134 3.48 0.36 5.65
C LEU A 134 2.96 0.68 7.05
N SER A 135 3.79 0.44 8.06
CA SER A 135 3.46 0.74 9.45
C SER A 135 3.33 2.25 9.68
N ASP A 136 4.26 3.04 9.13
CA ASP A 136 4.24 4.49 9.21
C ASP A 136 3.02 5.09 8.48
N MET A 137 2.64 4.50 7.34
CA MET A 137 1.45 4.91 6.59
C MET A 137 0.18 4.70 7.42
N LEU A 138 0.02 3.52 8.01
CA LEU A 138 -1.14 3.19 8.87
C LEU A 138 -1.25 4.13 10.07
N VAL A 139 -0.12 4.50 10.68
CA VAL A 139 -0.10 5.48 11.79
C VAL A 139 -0.66 6.81 11.33
N LYS A 140 -0.12 7.34 10.23
CA LYS A 140 -0.55 8.64 9.70
C LYS A 140 -2.05 8.65 9.32
N ILE A 141 -2.56 7.55 8.74
CA ILE A 141 -3.99 7.39 8.43
C ILE A 141 -4.83 7.45 9.71
N ILE A 142 -4.50 6.63 10.71
CA ILE A 142 -5.26 6.57 11.98
C ILE A 142 -5.19 7.89 12.73
N GLU A 143 -4.06 8.60 12.68
CA GLU A 143 -3.92 9.91 13.32
C GLU A 143 -4.77 10.98 12.64
N LYS A 144 -4.71 11.06 11.31
CA LYS A 144 -5.50 12.02 10.54
C LYS A 144 -7.01 11.82 10.73
N GLU A 145 -7.43 10.57 10.87
CA GLU A 145 -8.85 10.19 10.88
C GLU A 145 -9.38 9.90 12.30
N ARG A 146 -8.57 10.10 13.34
CA ARG A 146 -8.89 9.75 14.74
C ARG A 146 -10.26 10.25 15.19
N ASP A 147 -10.55 11.52 14.91
CA ASP A 147 -11.79 12.17 15.33
C ASP A 147 -13.01 11.67 14.54
N GLU A 148 -12.81 11.26 13.29
CA GLU A 148 -13.87 10.69 12.46
C GLU A 148 -14.16 9.24 12.87
N ILE A 149 -13.13 8.44 13.14
CA ILE A 149 -13.26 7.09 13.72
C ILE A 149 -14.01 7.17 15.05
N THR A 150 -13.62 8.08 15.93
CA THR A 150 -14.26 8.27 17.24
C THR A 150 -15.73 8.67 17.09
N ARG A 151 -16.04 9.62 16.20
CA ARG A 151 -17.44 10.02 15.92
C ARG A 151 -18.26 8.85 15.37
N ALA A 152 -17.74 8.12 14.38
CA ALA A 152 -18.44 6.98 13.79
C ALA A 152 -18.72 5.88 14.83
N TRP A 153 -17.75 5.62 15.72
CA TRP A 153 -17.95 4.70 16.84
C TRP A 153 -19.02 5.19 17.83
N MET A 154 -18.98 6.47 18.23
CA MET A 154 -19.99 7.04 19.12
C MET A 154 -21.40 6.99 18.51
N ASP A 155 -21.54 7.24 17.21
CA ASP A 155 -22.84 7.19 16.55
C ASP A 155 -23.36 5.75 16.42
N ALA A 156 -22.48 4.79 16.14
CA ALA A 156 -22.82 3.37 16.18
C ALA A 156 -23.28 2.95 17.59
N MET A 157 -22.60 3.44 18.64
CA MET A 157 -22.98 3.20 20.04
C MET A 157 -24.36 3.75 20.38
N LYS A 158 -24.64 5.01 20.02
CA LYS A 158 -25.95 5.65 20.26
C LYS A 158 -27.09 4.88 19.61
N SER A 159 -26.86 4.35 18.42
CA SER A 159 -27.88 3.60 17.67
C SER A 159 -28.02 2.14 18.13
N GLY A 160 -26.92 1.48 18.50
CA GLY A 160 -26.88 0.05 18.76
C GLY A 160 -26.98 -0.35 20.22
N ILE A 161 -26.52 0.48 21.15
CA ILE A 161 -26.47 0.16 22.59
C ILE A 161 -26.85 1.41 23.43
N PRO A 162 -28.13 1.84 23.41
CA PRO A 162 -28.56 3.05 24.13
C PRO A 162 -28.36 2.99 25.65
N THR A 163 -28.25 1.79 26.23
CA THR A 163 -27.96 1.57 27.66
C THR A 163 -26.62 2.15 28.09
N LEU A 164 -25.68 2.31 27.16
CA LEU A 164 -24.34 2.83 27.43
C LEU A 164 -24.23 4.36 27.28
N LEU A 165 -25.29 5.05 26.88
CA LEU A 165 -25.28 6.52 26.73
C LEU A 165 -24.77 7.27 27.97
N PRO A 166 -25.17 6.91 29.20
CA PRO A 166 -24.67 7.57 30.41
C PRO A 166 -23.16 7.39 30.64
N HIS A 167 -22.57 6.34 30.06
CA HIS A 167 -21.17 5.94 30.26
C HIS A 167 -20.28 6.26 29.06
N LEU A 168 -20.78 7.01 28.06
CA LEU A 168 -20.06 7.31 26.83
C LEU A 168 -18.71 7.98 27.08
N ALA A 169 -18.60 8.88 28.06
CA ALA A 169 -17.34 9.57 28.35
C ALA A 169 -16.24 8.60 28.80
N LEU A 170 -16.59 7.61 29.63
CA LEU A 170 -15.64 6.59 30.11
C LEU A 170 -15.23 5.65 28.97
N LEU A 171 -16.20 5.19 28.19
CA LEU A 171 -15.95 4.33 27.02
C LEU A 171 -15.14 5.07 25.94
N GLU A 172 -15.35 6.37 25.75
CA GLU A 172 -14.58 7.19 24.83
C GLU A 172 -13.12 7.30 25.30
N GLY A 173 -12.89 7.41 26.61
CA GLY A 173 -11.55 7.31 27.20
C GLY A 173 -10.87 5.99 26.81
N VAL A 174 -11.55 4.86 26.97
CA VAL A 174 -11.05 3.54 26.55
C VAL A 174 -10.79 3.49 25.04
N HIS A 175 -11.72 3.99 24.21
CA HIS A 175 -11.56 4.03 22.77
C HIS A 175 -10.30 4.83 22.35
N ARG A 176 -10.07 5.99 22.96
CA ARG A 176 -8.88 6.81 22.71
C ARG A 176 -7.59 6.13 23.14
N LEU A 177 -7.59 5.39 24.26
CA LEU A 177 -6.46 4.55 24.68
C LEU A 177 -6.15 3.48 23.63
N ILE A 178 -7.18 2.79 23.11
CA ILE A 178 -7.03 1.79 22.05
C ILE A 178 -6.38 2.41 20.82
N LEU A 179 -6.86 3.57 20.35
CA LEU A 179 -6.26 4.26 19.20
C LEU A 179 -4.78 4.64 19.44
N GLY A 180 -4.43 5.03 20.67
CA GLY A 180 -3.04 5.25 21.09
C GLY A 180 -2.21 3.97 21.03
N CYS A 181 -2.74 2.83 21.48
CA CYS A 181 -2.06 1.54 21.43
C CYS A 181 -1.89 1.02 19.99
N VAL A 182 -2.87 1.24 19.11
CA VAL A 182 -2.72 0.88 17.68
C VAL A 182 -1.53 1.63 17.09
N LYS A 183 -1.38 2.93 17.37
CA LYS A 183 -0.21 3.71 16.96
C LYS A 183 1.10 3.13 17.51
N GLY A 184 1.18 2.86 18.82
CA GLY A 184 2.40 2.34 19.44
C GLY A 184 2.82 0.97 18.90
N SER A 185 1.83 0.09 18.68
CA SER A 185 2.02 -1.22 18.03
C SER A 185 2.48 -1.07 16.59
N LEU A 186 2.00 -0.05 15.88
CA LEU A 186 2.40 0.24 14.50
C LEU A 186 3.87 0.65 14.39
N GLN A 187 4.33 1.57 15.24
CA GLN A 187 5.68 2.14 15.17
C GLN A 187 6.81 1.20 15.64
N GLY A 188 6.51 -0.06 15.95
CA GLY A 188 7.48 -1.02 16.48
C GLY A 188 8.10 -0.57 17.81
N SER A 189 7.45 0.39 18.49
CA SER A 189 7.91 0.90 19.76
C SER A 189 7.91 -0.24 20.78
N ARG A 190 9.04 -0.43 21.46
CA ARG A 190 9.17 -1.32 22.62
C ARG A 190 8.40 -0.81 23.84
N THR A 191 7.72 0.34 23.76
CA THR A 191 6.72 0.73 24.75
C THR A 191 5.59 -0.28 24.65
N GLY A 192 5.71 -1.32 25.49
CA GLY A 192 4.78 -2.42 25.55
C GLY A 192 3.36 -1.90 25.75
N PHE A 193 2.40 -2.69 25.30
CA PHE A 193 1.01 -2.50 25.65
C PHE A 193 0.89 -2.21 27.17
N GLU A 194 0.46 -1.01 27.53
CA GLU A 194 0.28 -0.61 28.93
C GLU A 194 -1.05 -1.16 29.43
N SER A 195 -1.01 -2.14 30.33
CA SER A 195 -2.21 -2.80 30.84
C SER A 195 -2.94 -2.02 31.93
N ALA A 196 -2.22 -1.22 32.71
CA ALA A 196 -2.78 -0.54 33.88
C ALA A 196 -3.98 0.38 33.57
N PRO A 197 -3.97 1.19 32.49
CA PRO A 197 -5.13 2.00 32.12
C PRO A 197 -6.38 1.17 31.79
N PHE A 198 -6.20 0.00 31.17
CA PHE A 198 -7.31 -0.90 30.84
C PHE A 198 -7.86 -1.61 32.08
N LEU A 199 -6.98 -2.03 33.01
CA LEU A 199 -7.43 -2.57 34.31
C LEU A 199 -8.27 -1.54 35.06
N SER A 200 -7.76 -0.30 35.20
CA SER A 200 -8.48 0.79 35.87
C SER A 200 -9.82 1.09 35.19
N SER A 201 -9.84 1.19 33.86
CA SER A 201 -11.08 1.46 33.13
C SER A 201 -12.11 0.34 33.28
N GLY A 202 -11.65 -0.92 33.32
CA GLY A 202 -12.51 -2.08 33.60
C GLY A 202 -13.15 -2.00 34.98
N HIS A 203 -12.35 -1.65 35.99
CA HIS A 203 -12.82 -1.44 37.36
C HIS A 203 -13.86 -0.31 37.43
N ASP A 204 -13.57 0.83 36.83
CA ASP A 204 -14.48 1.99 36.78
C ASP A 204 -15.82 1.64 36.08
N LEU A 205 -15.77 0.87 34.98
CA LEU A 205 -16.97 0.44 34.25
C LEU A 205 -17.85 -0.48 35.12
N ALA A 206 -17.26 -1.42 35.85
CA ALA A 206 -17.98 -2.27 36.79
C ALA A 206 -18.59 -1.46 37.94
N HIS A 207 -17.83 -0.53 38.51
CA HIS A 207 -18.31 0.34 39.58
C HIS A 207 -19.45 1.28 39.13
N GLN A 208 -19.49 1.63 37.85
CA GLN A 208 -20.58 2.40 37.23
C GLN A 208 -21.78 1.52 36.82
N GLY A 209 -21.73 0.20 37.06
CA GLY A 209 -22.82 -0.72 36.78
C GLY A 209 -23.00 -1.05 35.29
N VAL A 210 -21.98 -0.83 34.46
CA VAL A 210 -22.03 -1.15 33.03
C VAL A 210 -22.07 -2.67 32.84
N PRO A 211 -23.07 -3.26 32.15
CA PRO A 211 -23.08 -4.71 31.92
C PRO A 211 -21.88 -5.17 31.09
N LEU A 212 -21.22 -6.26 31.52
CA LEU A 212 -20.09 -6.86 30.80
C LEU A 212 -20.38 -7.14 29.31
N PRO A 213 -21.56 -7.68 28.91
CA PRO A 213 -21.88 -7.87 27.49
C PRO A 213 -21.92 -6.57 26.69
N ASP A 214 -22.47 -5.51 27.28
CA ASP A 214 -22.57 -4.19 26.64
C ASP A 214 -21.17 -3.58 26.45
N MET A 215 -20.29 -3.69 27.46
CA MET A 215 -18.89 -3.31 27.36
C MET A 215 -18.17 -4.03 26.22
N LEU A 216 -18.30 -5.36 26.11
CA LEU A 216 -17.67 -6.13 25.04
C LEU A 216 -18.23 -5.77 23.66
N ASN A 217 -19.53 -5.50 23.56
CA ASN A 217 -20.15 -5.03 22.32
C ASN A 217 -19.64 -3.63 21.94
N ALA A 218 -19.39 -2.74 22.92
CA ALA A 218 -18.78 -1.43 22.66
C ALA A 218 -17.37 -1.56 22.07
N LEU A 219 -16.57 -2.52 22.57
CA LEU A 219 -15.25 -2.83 22.02
C LEU A 219 -15.34 -3.45 20.63
N ALA A 220 -16.32 -4.32 20.38
CA ALA A 220 -16.55 -4.88 19.04
C ALA A 220 -16.91 -3.78 18.02
N LEU A 221 -17.74 -2.81 18.41
CA LEU A 221 -18.05 -1.64 17.60
C LEU A 221 -16.83 -0.74 17.40
N SER A 222 -15.99 -0.58 18.43
CA SER A 222 -14.72 0.15 18.33
C SER A 222 -13.82 -0.50 17.29
N ARG A 223 -13.65 -1.83 17.32
CA ARG A 223 -12.87 -2.57 16.31
C ARG A 223 -13.43 -2.38 14.90
N LYS A 224 -14.76 -2.49 14.76
CA LYS A 224 -15.45 -2.27 13.49
C LYS A 224 -15.23 -0.86 12.95
N SER A 225 -15.31 0.17 13.81
CA SER A 225 -15.12 1.57 13.40
C SER A 225 -13.73 1.79 12.81
N ILE A 226 -12.68 1.31 13.46
CA ILE A 226 -11.29 1.41 12.97
C ILE A 226 -11.16 0.70 11.62
N TRP A 227 -11.68 -0.52 11.53
CA TRP A 227 -11.61 -1.32 10.30
C TRP A 227 -12.35 -0.68 9.13
N MET A 228 -13.60 -0.25 9.36
CA MET A 228 -14.45 0.35 8.32
C MET A 228 -13.93 1.70 7.87
N HIS A 229 -13.30 2.48 8.76
CA HIS A 229 -12.77 3.79 8.38
C HIS A 229 -11.49 3.68 7.56
N VAL A 230 -10.68 2.66 7.83
CA VAL A 230 -9.51 2.35 7.00
C VAL A 230 -9.96 1.75 5.67
N LEU A 231 -10.90 0.80 5.62
CA LEU A 231 -11.33 0.19 4.36
C LEU A 231 -12.29 1.04 3.50
N GLY A 232 -13.11 1.87 4.14
CA GLY A 232 -14.24 2.57 3.51
C GLY A 232 -13.85 3.59 2.44
N LYS A 233 -12.56 3.93 2.31
CA LYS A 233 -12.05 4.87 1.31
C LYS A 233 -11.55 4.22 0.01
N LYS A 234 -12.04 3.01 -0.32
CA LYS A 234 -11.65 2.23 -1.53
C LYS A 234 -10.18 1.75 -1.51
N ILE A 235 -9.68 1.40 -0.33
CA ILE A 235 -8.31 0.90 -0.09
C ILE A 235 -8.22 -0.61 -0.41
N LEU A 236 -8.74 -1.10 -1.54
CA LEU A 236 -8.52 -2.49 -2.01
C LEU A 236 -8.34 -2.55 -3.53
N SER A 237 -8.02 -1.42 -4.15
CA SER A 237 -7.82 -1.27 -5.58
C SER A 237 -6.39 -1.62 -6.01
N SER A 238 -5.42 -1.59 -5.08
CA SER A 238 -4.02 -1.99 -5.34
C SER A 238 -3.52 -3.08 -4.39
N PRO A 239 -2.49 -3.86 -4.77
CA PRO A 239 -1.89 -4.85 -3.87
C PRO A 239 -1.35 -4.25 -2.57
N LEU A 240 -0.79 -3.05 -2.60
CA LEU A 240 -0.30 -2.37 -1.39
C LEU A 240 -1.43 -2.19 -0.38
N GLU A 241 -2.59 -1.77 -0.86
CA GLU A 241 -3.77 -1.54 -0.07
C GLU A 241 -4.27 -2.83 0.60
N ILE A 242 -4.20 -3.96 -0.12
CA ILE A 242 -4.47 -5.30 0.44
C ILE A 242 -3.48 -5.64 1.56
N TYR A 243 -2.18 -5.39 1.35
CA TYR A 243 -1.16 -5.63 2.37
C TYR A 243 -1.36 -4.74 3.61
N ILE A 244 -1.69 -3.46 3.41
CA ILE A 244 -2.02 -2.51 4.48
C ILE A 244 -3.21 -3.03 5.30
N ALA A 245 -4.27 -3.47 4.63
CA ALA A 245 -5.46 -4.02 5.28
C ALA A 245 -5.13 -5.29 6.08
N LEU A 246 -4.34 -6.22 5.51
CA LEU A 246 -3.96 -7.45 6.20
C LEU A 246 -3.08 -7.18 7.43
N GLU A 247 -2.10 -6.29 7.28
CA GLU A 247 -1.20 -5.90 8.38
C GLU A 247 -1.97 -5.23 9.51
N LEU A 248 -2.88 -4.31 9.18
CA LEU A 248 -3.75 -3.68 10.16
C LEU A 248 -4.65 -4.70 10.85
N ASN A 249 -5.28 -5.60 10.11
CA ASN A 249 -6.16 -6.63 10.66
C ASN A 249 -5.43 -7.49 11.70
N ASN A 250 -4.23 -7.96 11.36
CA ASN A 250 -3.41 -8.76 12.26
C ASN A 250 -3.08 -7.99 13.55
N ARG A 251 -2.66 -6.73 13.45
CA ARG A 251 -2.32 -5.92 14.65
C ARG A 251 -3.53 -5.59 15.50
N ILE A 252 -4.67 -5.27 14.88
CA ILE A 252 -5.92 -5.02 15.58
C ILE A 252 -6.36 -6.27 16.36
N ILE A 253 -6.31 -7.47 15.76
CA ILE A 253 -6.71 -8.71 16.44
C ILE A 253 -5.90 -8.89 17.74
N PHE A 254 -4.56 -8.90 17.65
CA PHE A 254 -3.72 -9.10 18.82
C PHE A 254 -3.84 -7.99 19.87
N LEU A 255 -4.10 -6.75 19.43
CA LEU A 255 -4.33 -5.64 20.36
C LEU A 255 -5.64 -5.84 21.12
N TYR A 256 -6.74 -6.12 20.42
CA TYR A 256 -8.04 -6.26 21.05
C TYR A 256 -8.11 -7.48 21.98
N ASP A 257 -7.39 -8.56 21.68
CA ASP A 257 -7.28 -9.69 22.60
C ASP A 257 -6.68 -9.28 23.95
N ARG A 258 -5.63 -8.44 23.92
CA ARG A 258 -5.02 -7.89 25.14
C ARG A 258 -5.94 -6.90 25.85
N VAL A 259 -6.55 -5.97 25.11
CA VAL A 259 -7.49 -4.99 25.66
C VAL A 259 -8.64 -5.71 26.37
N ASN A 260 -9.26 -6.68 25.70
CA ASN A 260 -10.36 -7.46 26.26
C ASN A 260 -9.92 -8.16 27.55
N PHE A 261 -8.76 -8.82 27.55
CA PHE A 261 -8.24 -9.50 28.74
C PHE A 261 -8.09 -8.56 29.94
N PHE A 262 -7.39 -7.43 29.79
CA PHE A 262 -7.15 -6.54 30.92
C PHE A 262 -8.39 -5.76 31.35
N LEU A 263 -9.25 -5.36 30.40
CA LEU A 263 -10.50 -4.67 30.72
C LEU A 263 -11.45 -5.60 31.49
N THR A 264 -11.57 -6.87 31.10
CA THR A 264 -12.42 -7.84 31.80
C THR A 264 -11.82 -8.26 33.15
N SER A 265 -10.49 -8.37 33.26
CA SER A 265 -9.83 -8.63 34.56
C SER A 265 -10.14 -7.54 35.57
N GLY A 266 -9.93 -6.26 35.22
CA GLY A 266 -10.22 -5.14 36.13
C GLY A 266 -11.72 -5.02 36.45
N TYR A 267 -12.58 -5.34 35.49
CA TYR A 267 -14.02 -5.42 35.71
C TYR A 267 -14.38 -6.49 36.76
N MET A 268 -13.83 -7.70 36.64
CA MET A 268 -14.13 -8.79 37.57
C MET A 268 -13.56 -8.56 38.98
N GLU A 269 -12.40 -7.90 39.11
CA GLU A 269 -11.84 -7.49 40.40
C GLU A 269 -12.83 -6.58 41.16
N SER A 270 -13.36 -5.55 40.50
CA SER A 270 -14.37 -4.65 41.08
C SER A 270 -15.65 -5.37 41.49
N VAL A 271 -16.13 -6.31 40.66
CA VAL A 271 -17.33 -7.10 40.98
C VAL A 271 -17.12 -7.96 42.23
N HIS A 272 -15.93 -8.57 42.40
CA HIS A 272 -15.62 -9.35 43.59
C HIS A 272 -15.52 -8.48 44.85
N GLU A 273 -14.96 -7.27 44.73
CA GLU A 273 -14.90 -6.28 45.82
C GLU A 273 -16.29 -5.81 46.28
N GLN A 274 -17.27 -5.76 45.38
CA GLN A 274 -18.65 -5.34 45.71
C GLN A 274 -19.50 -6.44 46.36
N VAL A 275 -19.12 -7.71 46.17
CA VAL A 275 -19.84 -8.90 46.68
C VAL A 275 -19.25 -9.39 48.01
N SER A 276 -18.02 -8.98 48.36
CA SER A 276 -17.31 -9.36 49.59
C SER A 276 -17.59 -8.41 50.75
#